data_AF-A0A4Q3RA86-F1
#
_entry.id   AF-A0A4Q3RA86-F1
#
_cell.length_a   1.000
_cell.length_b   1.000
_cell.length_c   1.000
_cell.angle_alpha   90.00
_cell.angle_beta   90.00
_cell.angle_gamma   90.00
#
_symmetry.space_group_name_H-M   'P 1'
#
loop_
_entity.id
_entity.type
_entity.pdbx_description
1 polymer ?
#
loop_
_entity_poly.entity_id
_entity_poly.type
_entity_poly.pdbx_seq_one_letter_code
_entity_poly.pdbx_strand_id
1 'polypeptide(L)'
;MKPLKLITAILLAAATIGCQSKKAGNIPVVGFVDAFEDATIAQARTGFTDALKKNGFNEADGTVKIAYRNAQGDIPTLTQIVNYFTAEKVDLFATCTTLSTITAVQKNKITPIFAMVAPTAALMKVTDAAGKGPANLYGAVEDMNY
;
A
#
# COMPACT_ATOMS: atom_id res chain seq x y z
N MET A 1 20.29 -54.84 36.12
CA MET A 1 19.09 -54.66 35.28
C MET A 1 18.63 -53.19 35.27
N LYS A 2 19.31 -52.28 34.56
CA LYS A 2 18.86 -50.87 34.41
C LYS A 2 19.20 -50.14 33.09
N PRO A 3 19.62 -50.76 31.95
CA PRO A 3 19.87 -49.96 30.74
C PRO A 3 18.60 -49.73 29.88
N LEU A 4 17.48 -50.39 30.16
CA LEU A 4 16.31 -50.38 29.26
C LEU A 4 15.43 -49.13 29.35
N LYS A 5 15.50 -48.35 30.46
CA LYS A 5 14.67 -47.15 30.64
C LYS A 5 15.26 -45.88 30.01
N LEU A 6 16.52 -45.90 29.59
CA LEU A 6 17.18 -44.70 29.06
C LEU A 6 16.96 -44.52 27.55
N ILE A 7 16.64 -45.60 26.82
CA ILE A 7 16.46 -45.57 25.36
C ILE A 7 15.06 -45.06 24.98
N THR A 8 14.05 -45.27 25.82
CA THR A 8 12.67 -44.80 25.57
C THR A 8 12.51 -43.28 25.72
N ALA A 9 13.43 -42.60 26.42
CA ALA A 9 13.38 -41.14 26.60
C ALA A 9 13.93 -40.35 25.40
N ILE A 10 14.77 -40.98 24.56
CA ILE A 10 15.41 -40.31 23.41
C ILE A 10 14.51 -40.36 22.16
N LEU A 11 13.63 -41.36 22.05
CA LEU A 11 12.73 -41.50 20.89
C LEU A 11 11.55 -40.50 20.88
N LEU A 12 11.29 -39.82 22.00
CA LEU A 12 10.20 -38.83 22.10
C LEU A 12 10.67 -37.39 21.79
N ALA A 13 11.98 -37.17 21.61
CA ALA A 13 12.55 -35.85 21.33
C ALA A 13 12.66 -35.52 19.83
N ALA A 14 12.38 -36.47 18.93
CA ALA A 14 12.56 -36.29 17.49
C ALA A 14 11.31 -35.81 16.73
N ALA A 15 10.18 -35.58 17.41
CA ALA A 15 8.90 -35.27 16.76
C ALA A 15 8.57 -33.76 16.66
N THR A 16 9.46 -32.85 17.05
CA THR A 16 9.19 -31.39 17.04
C THR A 16 9.90 -30.62 15.94
N ILE A 17 10.47 -31.27 14.93
CA ILE A 17 10.73 -30.62 13.63
C ILE A 17 9.39 -30.54 12.87
N GLY A 18 8.37 -30.00 13.54
CA GLY A 18 7.19 -29.50 12.87
C GLY A 18 7.66 -28.36 12.00
N CYS A 19 7.38 -28.46 10.70
CA CYS A 19 7.41 -27.34 9.78
C CYS A 19 7.02 -26.08 10.54
N GLN A 20 7.96 -25.14 10.67
CA GLN A 20 7.58 -23.75 10.84
C GLN A 20 6.80 -23.42 9.56
N SER A 21 5.48 -23.61 9.62
CA SER A 21 4.55 -22.90 8.77
C SER A 21 5.02 -21.46 8.87
N LYS A 22 5.59 -20.93 7.77
CA LYS A 22 5.92 -19.51 7.67
C LYS A 22 4.72 -18.80 8.26
N LYS A 23 4.90 -18.05 9.36
CA LYS A 23 3.84 -17.16 9.86
C LYS A 23 3.30 -16.47 8.62
N ALA A 24 2.01 -16.66 8.32
CA ALA A 24 1.37 -15.91 7.28
C ALA A 24 1.61 -14.43 7.63
N GLY A 25 2.59 -13.83 6.94
CA GLY A 25 2.89 -12.42 7.11
C GLY A 25 1.61 -11.67 6.82
N ASN A 26 1.33 -10.63 7.61
CA ASN A 26 0.15 -9.81 7.37
C ASN A 26 0.16 -9.39 5.90
N ILE A 27 -0.88 -9.75 5.13
CA ILE A 27 -0.95 -9.42 3.70
C ILE A 27 -1.00 -7.89 3.59
N PRO A 28 -0.03 -7.25 2.91
CA PRO A 28 -0.01 -5.80 2.81
C PRO A 28 -1.26 -5.28 2.11
N VAL A 29 -1.80 -4.18 2.59
CA VAL A 29 -3.01 -3.54 2.06
C VAL A 29 -2.66 -2.22 1.39
N VAL A 30 -2.98 -2.12 0.11
CA VAL A 30 -2.95 -0.87 -0.65
C VAL A 30 -4.35 -0.26 -0.65
N GLY A 31 -4.49 0.95 -0.12
CA GLY A 31 -5.68 1.78 -0.31
C GLY A 31 -5.55 2.57 -1.61
N PHE A 32 -6.22 2.12 -2.67
CA PHE A 32 -6.24 2.84 -3.95
C PHE A 32 -7.36 3.89 -3.94
N VAL A 33 -6.95 5.16 -3.98
CA VAL A 33 -7.82 6.34 -3.92
C VAL A 33 -7.88 6.98 -5.29
N ASP A 34 -9.03 6.85 -5.94
CA ASP A 34 -9.27 7.42 -7.25
C ASP A 34 -10.17 8.66 -7.17
N ALA A 35 -9.83 9.74 -7.88
CA ALA A 35 -10.61 10.97 -7.88
C ALA A 35 -11.82 10.83 -8.83
N PHE A 36 -11.58 10.32 -10.03
CA PHE A 36 -12.56 10.08 -11.08
C PHE A 36 -11.91 9.15 -12.11
N GLU A 37 -12.70 8.36 -12.83
CA GLU A 37 -12.20 7.38 -13.78
C GLU A 37 -12.47 7.82 -15.22
N ASP A 38 -11.43 7.78 -16.06
CA ASP A 38 -11.54 7.84 -17.51
C ASP A 38 -10.60 6.79 -18.15
N ALA A 39 -10.66 6.66 -19.48
CA ALA A 39 -9.87 5.65 -20.19
C ALA A 39 -8.34 5.80 -20.01
N THR A 40 -7.84 7.02 -19.79
CA THR A 40 -6.41 7.31 -19.60
C THR A 40 -6.00 7.08 -18.15
N ILE A 41 -6.82 7.51 -17.19
CA ILE A 41 -6.57 7.34 -15.75
C ILE A 41 -6.62 5.85 -15.37
N ALA A 42 -7.52 5.08 -16.00
CA ALA A 42 -7.60 3.64 -15.81
C ALA A 42 -6.29 2.92 -16.18
N GLN A 43 -5.53 3.43 -17.16
CA GLN A 43 -4.23 2.86 -17.54
C GLN A 43 -3.17 3.03 -16.43
N ALA A 44 -3.23 4.12 -15.66
CA ALA A 44 -2.32 4.30 -14.52
C ALA A 44 -2.56 3.22 -13.46
N ARG A 45 -3.83 2.89 -13.17
CA ARG A 45 -4.18 1.78 -12.27
C ARG A 45 -3.66 0.44 -12.80
N THR A 46 -3.86 0.15 -14.08
CA THR A 46 -3.34 -1.09 -14.71
C THR A 46 -1.81 -1.16 -14.61
N GLY A 47 -1.10 -0.09 -14.96
CA GLY A 47 0.36 -0.05 -14.88
C GLY A 47 0.88 -0.24 -13.45
N PHE A 48 0.20 0.34 -12.47
CA PHE A 48 0.50 0.14 -11.05
C PHE A 48 0.33 -1.32 -10.63
N THR A 49 -0.81 -1.94 -10.95
CA THR A 49 -1.07 -3.35 -10.59
C THR A 49 -0.14 -4.32 -11.31
N ASP A 50 0.21 -4.03 -12.56
CA ASP A 50 1.16 -4.84 -13.34
C ASP A 50 2.57 -4.75 -12.77
N ALA A 51 3.00 -3.56 -12.35
CA ALA A 51 4.28 -3.36 -11.69
C ALA A 51 4.34 -4.10 -10.34
N LEU A 52 3.27 -4.04 -9.53
CA LEU A 52 3.17 -4.82 -8.30
C LEU A 52 3.31 -6.33 -8.58
N LYS A 53 2.53 -6.84 -9.54
CA LYS A 53 2.54 -8.26 -9.92
C LYS A 53 3.92 -8.72 -10.38
N LYS A 54 4.59 -7.95 -11.24
CA LYS A 54 5.95 -8.22 -11.71
C LYS A 54 6.98 -8.32 -10.57
N ASN A 55 6.72 -7.64 -9.45
CA ASN A 55 7.58 -7.63 -8.27
C ASN A 55 7.08 -8.56 -7.15
N GLY A 56 6.15 -9.48 -7.44
CA GLY A 56 5.70 -10.51 -6.48
C GLY A 56 4.52 -10.10 -5.59
N PHE A 57 3.91 -8.93 -5.83
CA PHE A 57 2.68 -8.47 -5.17
C PHE A 57 1.48 -8.66 -6.10
N ASN A 58 0.78 -9.78 -5.96
CA ASN A 58 -0.33 -10.18 -6.81
C ASN A 58 -1.55 -10.53 -5.94
N GLU A 59 -2.68 -9.86 -6.17
CA GLU A 59 -3.93 -10.15 -5.45
C GLU A 59 -4.43 -11.57 -5.68
N ALA A 60 -4.26 -12.11 -6.89
CA ALA A 60 -4.68 -13.47 -7.22
C ALA A 60 -3.90 -14.54 -6.44
N ASP A 61 -2.65 -14.23 -6.06
CA ASP A 61 -1.80 -15.10 -5.26
C ASP A 61 -1.93 -14.79 -3.75
N GLY A 62 -2.77 -13.82 -3.38
CA GLY A 62 -2.97 -13.39 -2.00
C GLY A 62 -1.75 -12.73 -1.37
N THR A 63 -0.80 -12.21 -2.16
CA THR A 63 0.43 -11.58 -1.63
C THR A 63 0.28 -10.07 -1.39
N VAL A 64 -0.81 -9.48 -1.86
CA VAL A 64 -1.23 -8.10 -1.58
C VAL A 64 -2.76 -8.03 -1.64
N LYS A 65 -3.37 -7.07 -0.95
CA LYS A 65 -4.78 -6.68 -1.11
C LYS A 65 -4.85 -5.26 -1.63
N ILE A 66 -5.59 -5.00 -2.71
CA ILE A 66 -5.79 -3.65 -3.25
C ILE A 66 -7.25 -3.25 -3.02
N ALA A 67 -7.47 -2.42 -2.00
CA ALA A 67 -8.78 -1.85 -1.71
C ALA A 67 -9.01 -0.62 -2.59
N TYR A 68 -9.85 -0.74 -3.62
CA TYR A 68 -10.18 0.35 -4.53
C TYR A 68 -11.41 1.16 -4.07
N ARG A 69 -11.31 2.50 -4.15
CA ARG A 69 -12.42 3.45 -3.96
C ARG A 69 -12.26 4.61 -4.93
N ASN A 70 -13.37 5.07 -5.49
CA ASN A 70 -13.42 6.19 -6.43
C ASN A 70 -14.37 7.28 -5.89
N ALA A 71 -13.95 8.54 -5.98
CA ALA A 71 -14.70 9.69 -5.48
C ALA A 71 -15.66 10.33 -6.51
N GLN A 72 -15.59 9.91 -7.78
CA GLN A 72 -16.44 10.38 -8.88
C GLN A 72 -16.47 11.91 -9.03
N GLY A 73 -15.33 12.56 -8.79
CA GLY A 73 -15.18 14.01 -8.85
C GLY A 73 -15.61 14.75 -7.58
N ASP A 74 -16.12 14.07 -6.56
CA ASP A 74 -16.61 14.68 -5.32
C ASP A 74 -15.53 14.77 -4.23
N ILE A 75 -15.12 16.00 -3.89
CA ILE A 75 -14.06 16.26 -2.89
C ILE A 75 -14.44 15.80 -1.46
N PRO A 76 -15.69 16.00 -0.97
CA PRO A 76 -16.13 15.41 0.29
C PRO A 76 -15.96 13.89 0.34
N THR A 77 -16.37 13.18 -0.71
CA THR A 77 -16.21 11.73 -0.84
C THR A 77 -14.75 11.33 -0.84
N LEU A 78 -13.89 12.06 -1.54
CA LEU A 78 -12.45 11.83 -1.53
C LEU A 78 -11.86 11.93 -0.11
N THR A 79 -12.28 12.94 0.66
CA THR A 79 -11.87 13.09 2.06
C THR A 79 -12.34 11.92 2.92
N GLN A 80 -13.57 11.43 2.71
CA GLN A 80 -14.10 10.27 3.42
C GLN A 80 -13.31 8.99 3.10
N ILE A 81 -12.96 8.77 1.84
CA ILE A 81 -12.15 7.63 1.39
C ILE A 81 -10.78 7.63 2.08
N VAL A 82 -10.10 8.78 2.09
CA VAL A 82 -8.78 8.89 2.74
C VAL A 82 -8.85 8.66 4.24
N ASN A 83 -9.87 9.21 4.90
CA ASN A 83 -10.08 8.99 6.34
C ASN A 83 -10.39 7.51 6.63
N TYR A 84 -11.19 6.86 5.78
CA TYR A 84 -11.49 5.43 5.88
C TYR A 84 -10.21 4.61 5.80
N PHE A 85 -9.36 4.81 4.77
CA PHE A 85 -8.12 4.05 4.66
C PHE A 85 -7.09 4.37 5.77
N THR A 86 -7.10 5.59 6.30
CA THR A 86 -6.32 5.92 7.50
C THR A 86 -6.79 5.11 8.71
N ALA A 87 -8.11 5.00 8.91
CA ALA A 87 -8.70 4.23 10.01
C ALA A 87 -8.46 2.72 9.85
N GLU A 88 -8.54 2.21 8.62
CA GLU A 88 -8.21 0.82 8.26
C GLU A 88 -6.71 0.51 8.35
N LYS A 89 -5.86 1.54 8.55
CA LYS A 89 -4.40 1.41 8.63
C LYS A 89 -3.82 0.66 7.43
N VAL A 90 -4.19 1.09 6.23
CA VAL A 90 -3.55 0.59 5.01
C VAL A 90 -2.03 0.83 5.06
N ASP A 91 -1.26 -0.04 4.43
CA ASP A 91 0.20 0.04 4.40
C ASP A 91 0.70 1.05 3.36
N LEU A 92 -0.11 1.33 2.35
CA LEU A 92 0.19 2.27 1.27
C LEU A 92 -1.08 2.94 0.76
N PHE A 93 -1.04 4.26 0.59
CA PHE A 93 -1.98 4.96 -0.27
C PHE A 93 -1.47 4.95 -1.70
N ALA A 94 -2.23 4.42 -2.65
CA ALA A 94 -2.00 4.62 -4.08
C ALA A 94 -3.00 5.67 -4.56
N THR A 95 -2.53 6.86 -4.93
CA THR A 95 -3.42 7.98 -5.27
C THR A 95 -3.39 8.28 -6.75
N CYS A 96 -4.58 8.41 -7.35
CA CYS A 96 -4.79 8.84 -8.71
C CYS A 96 -6.01 9.77 -8.69
N THR A 97 -5.99 11.03 -9.10
CA THR A 97 -4.96 11.86 -9.70
C THR A 97 -4.49 12.94 -8.68
N THR A 98 -4.08 14.13 -9.14
CA THR A 98 -3.66 15.27 -8.31
C THR A 98 -4.55 15.52 -7.08
N LEU A 99 -5.88 15.54 -7.21
CA LEU A 99 -6.78 15.80 -6.09
C LEU A 99 -6.65 14.72 -5.00
N SER A 100 -6.62 13.44 -5.39
CA SER A 100 -6.41 12.31 -4.46
C SER A 100 -5.10 12.43 -3.71
N THR A 101 -4.03 12.83 -4.41
CA THR A 101 -2.70 13.02 -3.83
C THR A 101 -2.69 14.16 -2.82
N ILE A 102 -3.26 15.32 -3.16
CA ILE A 102 -3.35 16.46 -2.24
C ILE A 102 -4.17 16.10 -1.00
N THR A 103 -5.33 15.46 -1.17
CA THR A 103 -6.17 15.05 -0.03
C THR A 103 -5.46 14.05 0.87
N ALA A 104 -4.78 13.04 0.31
CA ALA A 104 -3.98 12.09 1.06
C ALA A 104 -2.86 12.79 1.85
N VAL A 105 -2.10 13.67 1.21
CA VAL A 105 -1.03 14.44 1.87
C VAL A 105 -1.58 15.29 3.02
N GLN A 106 -2.76 15.88 2.88
CA GLN A 106 -3.34 16.73 3.92
C GLN A 106 -3.84 15.92 5.13
N LYS A 107 -4.42 14.74 4.90
CA LYS A 107 -5.07 13.93 5.95
C LYS A 107 -4.19 12.84 6.54
N ASN A 108 -3.11 12.47 5.86
CA ASN A 108 -2.20 11.41 6.29
C ASN A 108 -0.74 11.90 6.27
N LYS A 109 -0.08 11.78 7.43
CA LYS A 109 1.33 12.17 7.63
C LYS A 109 2.26 10.99 7.94
N ILE A 110 1.72 9.78 8.01
CA ILE A 110 2.43 8.60 8.52
C ILE A 110 2.54 7.55 7.43
N THR A 111 1.42 7.06 6.90
CA THR A 111 1.41 6.01 5.87
C THR A 111 2.05 6.55 4.59
N PRO A 112 2.89 5.78 3.89
CA PRO A 112 3.41 6.15 2.59
C PRO A 112 2.30 6.43 1.57
N ILE A 113 2.54 7.39 0.69
CA ILE A 113 1.67 7.77 -0.43
C ILE A 113 2.48 7.59 -1.71
N PHE A 114 1.97 6.79 -2.64
CA PHE A 114 2.48 6.66 -3.99
C PHE A 114 1.53 7.38 -4.95
N ALA A 115 1.97 8.54 -5.43
CA ALA A 115 1.22 9.39 -6.34
C ALA A 115 1.39 8.95 -7.80
N MET A 116 0.29 9.00 -8.54
CA MET A 116 0.22 8.79 -9.98
C MET A 116 -0.68 9.86 -10.59
N VAL A 117 -0.39 10.24 -11.84
CA VAL A 117 -1.16 11.28 -12.55
C VAL A 117 -1.29 12.53 -11.68
N ALA A 118 -0.13 13.00 -11.19
CA ALA A 118 -0.02 14.13 -10.29
C ALA A 118 1.32 14.84 -10.55
N PRO A 119 1.38 16.17 -10.40
CA PRO A 119 2.61 16.89 -10.60
C PRO A 119 3.51 16.81 -9.36
N THR A 120 4.70 17.42 -9.41
CA THR A 120 5.62 17.48 -8.26
C THR A 120 4.99 18.15 -7.04
N ALA A 121 5.53 17.85 -5.85
CA ALA A 121 5.06 18.45 -4.59
C ALA A 121 5.07 19.99 -4.61
N ALA A 122 6.04 20.60 -5.31
CA ALA A 122 6.14 22.04 -5.48
C ALA A 122 4.95 22.58 -6.30
N LEU A 123 4.63 21.95 -7.42
CA LEU A 123 3.49 22.33 -8.27
C LEU A 123 2.14 22.11 -7.59
N MET A 124 2.02 21.06 -6.77
CA MET A 124 0.84 20.85 -5.92
C MET A 124 0.76 21.83 -4.73
N LYS A 125 1.78 22.66 -4.49
CA LYS A 125 1.89 23.58 -3.35
C LYS A 125 1.78 22.88 -2.00
N VAL A 126 2.38 21.68 -1.88
CA VAL A 126 2.41 20.89 -0.65
C VAL A 126 3.80 20.80 -0.01
N THR A 127 4.72 21.68 -0.41
CA THR A 127 6.04 21.81 0.21
C THR A 127 5.99 22.58 1.52
N ASP A 128 6.95 22.32 2.40
CA ASP A 128 7.19 23.12 3.60
C ASP A 128 7.87 24.47 3.29
N ALA A 129 8.15 25.25 4.34
CA ALA A 129 8.82 26.55 4.23
C ALA A 129 10.27 26.47 3.71
N ALA A 130 10.90 25.29 3.77
CA ALA A 130 12.22 25.03 3.19
C ALA A 130 12.14 24.49 1.76
N GLY A 131 10.95 24.41 1.16
CA GLY A 131 10.72 23.90 -0.18
C GLY A 131 10.75 22.37 -0.29
N LYS A 132 10.73 21.64 0.83
CA LYS A 132 10.74 20.17 0.81
C LYS A 132 9.32 19.61 0.75
N GLY A 133 9.11 18.60 -0.08
CA GLY A 133 7.84 17.87 -0.13
C GLY A 133 7.58 17.04 1.13
N PRO A 134 6.35 16.51 1.30
CA PRO A 134 6.01 15.62 2.40
C PRO A 134 6.91 14.38 2.42
N ALA A 135 7.50 14.03 3.57
CA ALA A 135 8.44 12.92 3.69
C ALA A 135 7.83 11.54 3.38
N ASN A 136 6.51 11.42 3.42
CA ASN A 136 5.77 10.21 3.09
C ASN A 136 5.21 10.22 1.66
N LEU A 137 5.55 11.22 0.82
CA LEU A 137 5.08 11.31 -0.56
C LEU A 137 6.15 10.83 -1.54
N TYR A 138 5.79 9.83 -2.34
CA TYR A 138 6.56 9.24 -3.42
C TYR A 138 5.68 9.14 -4.66
N GLY A 139 6.20 8.70 -5.81
CA GLY A 139 5.36 8.41 -6.96
C GLY A 139 6.00 8.63 -8.31
N ALA A 140 5.21 8.37 -9.35
CA ALA A 140 5.50 8.78 -10.72
C ALA A 140 4.84 10.16 -10.94
N VAL A 141 5.60 11.22 -10.67
CA VAL A 141 5.14 12.61 -10.76
C VAL A 141 5.76 13.32 -11.96
N GLU A 142 5.04 14.31 -12.51
CA GLU A 142 5.52 15.15 -13.60
C GLU A 142 5.85 16.57 -13.14
N ASP A 143 6.78 17.25 -13.82
CA ASP A 143 7.17 18.64 -13.52
C ASP A 143 6.72 19.61 -14.61
N MET A 144 5.60 19.30 -15.25
CA MET A 144 5.04 20.12 -16.33
C MET A 144 4.11 21.20 -15.77
N ASN A 145 4.36 22.46 -16.15
CA ASN A 145 3.44 23.56 -15.93
C ASN A 145 2.47 23.63 -17.11
N TYR A 146 1.20 23.28 -16.87
CA TYR A 146 0.09 23.49 -17.80
C TYR A 146 -0.67 24.78 -17.46
#